data_AF-A0A402A3F1-F1
#
_entry.id   AF-A0A402A3F1-F1
#
_cell.length_a   1.000
_cell.length_b   1.000
_cell.length_c   1.000
_cell.angle_alpha   90.00
_cell.angle_beta   90.00
_cell.angle_gamma   90.00
#
_symmetry.space_group_name_H-M   'P 1'
#
loop_
_entity.id
_entity.type
_entity.pdbx_description
1 polymer ?
#
loop_
_entity_poly.entity_id
_entity_poly.type
_entity_poly.pdbx_seq_one_letter_code
_entity_poly.pdbx_strand_id
1 'polypeptide(L)'
;MPITYPSPLKAEVRKHLGKPTLWINEQPFYPMLYSLTDCPGGRWSWEEIPQRNIQHFANQGVTLFQVDLWLEQLFAPDDTLDITLAQRQVRGILAACPTAGVFIRLHVNAAPWWNAEHPDECTEYADIEADRTELTGQK
;
A
#
# COMPACT_ATOMS: atom_id res chain seq x y z
N MET A 1 8.92 13.45 28.12
CA MET A 1 8.24 14.40 27.23
C MET A 1 7.00 13.70 26.67
N PRO A 2 5.82 14.33 26.62
CA PRO A 2 4.66 13.73 25.99
C PRO A 2 4.94 13.57 24.48
N ILE A 3 4.64 12.38 23.94
CA ILE A 3 4.71 12.13 22.50
C ILE A 3 3.58 12.93 21.86
N THR A 4 3.91 13.99 21.13
CA THR A 4 2.95 14.71 20.30
C THR A 4 2.84 13.97 18.97
N TYR A 5 1.71 13.32 18.72
CA TYR A 5 1.45 12.73 17.41
C TYR A 5 1.21 13.87 16.41
N PRO A 6 1.87 13.85 15.23
CA PRO A 6 1.57 14.83 14.20
C PRO A 6 0.08 14.75 13.83
N SER A 7 -0.54 15.91 13.58
CA SER A 7 -1.93 15.95 13.13
C SER A 7 -2.08 15.13 11.84
N PRO A 8 -3.18 14.37 11.69
CA PRO A 8 -3.43 13.62 10.47
C PRO A 8 -3.34 14.53 9.23
N LEU A 9 -2.65 14.06 8.19
CA LEU A 9 -2.61 14.80 6.93
C LEU A 9 -4.00 14.84 6.30
N LYS A 10 -4.41 16.02 5.85
CA LYS A 10 -5.61 16.20 5.03
C LYS A 10 -5.21 16.34 3.58
N ALA A 11 -5.68 15.44 2.74
CA ALA A 11 -5.44 15.44 1.30
C ALA A 11 -6.73 15.79 0.53
N GLU A 12 -6.60 16.58 -0.52
CA GLU A 12 -7.70 16.92 -1.42
C GLU A 12 -7.17 17.27 -2.81
N VAL A 13 -8.00 17.12 -3.84
CA VAL A 13 -7.67 17.55 -5.20
C VAL A 13 -8.41 18.84 -5.49
N ARG A 14 -7.67 19.93 -5.73
CA ARG A 14 -8.22 21.24 -6.15
C ARG A 14 -7.56 21.69 -7.43
N LYS A 15 -8.24 22.57 -8.18
CA LYS A 15 -7.62 23.25 -9.32
C LYS A 15 -6.60 24.27 -8.81
N HIS A 16 -5.36 24.20 -9.29
CA HIS A 16 -4.33 25.21 -9.09
C HIS A 16 -3.75 25.58 -10.47
N LEU A 17 -3.77 26.87 -10.82
CA LEU A 17 -3.37 27.36 -12.15
C LEU A 17 -4.05 26.60 -13.31
N GLY A 18 -5.35 26.28 -13.15
CA GLY A 18 -6.15 25.57 -14.15
C GLY A 18 -5.94 24.06 -14.22
N LYS A 19 -5.01 23.48 -13.45
CA LYS A 19 -4.70 22.04 -13.44
C LYS A 19 -5.18 21.38 -12.15
N PRO A 20 -5.62 20.11 -12.17
CA PRO A 20 -5.82 19.35 -10.95
C PRO A 20 -4.49 19.22 -10.21
N THR A 21 -4.49 19.47 -8.91
CA THR A 21 -3.28 19.47 -8.07
C THR A 21 -3.63 18.83 -6.74
N LEU A 22 -2.72 18.03 -6.20
CA LEU A 22 -2.83 17.49 -4.85
C LEU A 22 -2.57 18.62 -3.87
N TRP A 23 -3.44 18.77 -2.88
CA TRP A 23 -3.24 19.68 -1.77
C TRP A 23 -3.10 18.85 -0.50
N ILE A 24 -2.08 19.15 0.29
CA ILE A 24 -1.85 18.55 1.60
C ILE A 24 -1.78 19.68 2.62
N ASN A 25 -2.64 19.61 3.64
CA ASN A 25 -2.75 20.63 4.69
C ASN A 25 -2.83 22.06 4.12
N GLU A 26 -3.74 22.26 3.16
CA GLU A 26 -4.03 23.55 2.53
C GLU A 26 -2.90 24.14 1.68
N GLN A 27 -1.86 23.36 1.35
CA GLN A 27 -0.79 23.77 0.45
C GLN A 27 -0.79 22.93 -0.83
N PRO A 28 -0.59 23.54 -2.03
CA PRO A 28 -0.39 22.77 -3.25
C PRO A 28 0.89 21.94 -3.12
N PHE A 29 0.79 20.66 -3.43
CA PHE A 29 1.83 19.68 -3.20
C PHE A 29 2.24 19.02 -4.52
N TYR A 30 3.54 18.95 -4.78
CA TYR A 30 4.07 18.20 -5.93
C TYR A 30 4.08 16.70 -5.59
N PRO A 31 3.24 15.86 -6.22
CA PRO A 31 2.97 14.50 -5.77
C PRO A 31 4.06 13.53 -6.23
N MET A 32 5.31 13.77 -5.85
CA MET A 32 6.40 12.82 -6.06
C MET A 32 6.41 11.79 -4.95
N LEU A 33 6.18 10.52 -5.30
CA LEU A 33 6.17 9.41 -4.35
C LEU A 33 7.40 8.52 -4.57
N TYR A 34 7.92 7.99 -3.47
CA TYR A 34 8.83 6.84 -3.52
C TYR A 34 8.06 5.56 -3.16
N SER A 35 8.04 4.60 -4.07
CA SER A 35 7.39 3.30 -3.87
C SER A 35 8.39 2.26 -3.39
N LEU A 36 7.97 1.43 -2.44
CA LEU A 36 8.72 0.26 -2.04
C LEU A 36 8.69 -0.80 -3.16
N THR A 37 9.74 -1.61 -3.24
CA THR A 37 9.90 -2.60 -4.31
C THR A 37 9.32 -3.94 -3.88
N ASP A 38 8.60 -4.62 -4.78
CA ASP A 38 8.08 -5.97 -4.54
C ASP A 38 9.19 -7.03 -4.77
N CYS A 39 10.24 -6.94 -3.96
CA CYS A 39 11.33 -7.91 -3.92
C CYS A 39 11.59 -8.36 -2.46
N PRO A 40 12.17 -9.55 -2.25
CA PRO A 40 12.55 -10.00 -0.92
C PRO A 40 13.41 -8.96 -0.22
N GLY A 41 13.00 -8.57 1.00
CA GLY A 41 13.69 -7.56 1.79
C GLY A 41 13.45 -6.10 1.37
N GLY A 42 12.69 -5.83 0.29
CA GLY A 42 12.41 -4.49 -0.23
C GLY A 42 10.97 -3.99 -0.01
N ARG A 43 10.07 -4.90 0.38
CA ARG A 43 8.62 -4.68 0.41
C ARG A 43 8.11 -4.08 1.71
N TRP A 44 8.74 -4.43 2.83
CA TRP A 44 8.23 -4.09 4.15
C TRP A 44 8.97 -2.90 4.72
N SER A 45 8.24 -1.83 5.04
CA SER A 45 8.84 -0.55 5.43
C SER A 45 9.76 -0.65 6.64
N TRP A 46 9.57 -1.63 7.53
CA TRP A 46 10.35 -1.81 8.75
C TRP A 46 11.64 -2.63 8.55
N GLU A 47 11.88 -3.17 7.35
CA GLU A 47 13.09 -3.91 7.04
C GLU A 47 14.27 -2.97 6.76
N GLU A 48 15.49 -3.50 6.82
CA GLU A 48 16.72 -2.71 6.74
C GLU A 48 16.84 -1.92 5.43
N ILE A 49 16.64 -2.59 4.28
CA ILE A 49 16.78 -1.95 2.96
C ILE A 49 15.73 -0.84 2.76
N PRO A 50 14.43 -1.06 3.04
CA PRO A 50 13.42 -0.01 2.91
C PRO A 50 13.66 1.13 3.88
N GLN A 51 13.98 0.86 5.15
CA GLN A 51 14.31 1.90 6.13
C GLN A 51 15.42 2.82 5.62
N ARG A 52 16.53 2.24 5.14
CA ARG A 52 17.64 3.00 4.58
C ARG A 52 17.21 3.86 3.39
N ASN A 53 16.44 3.30 2.47
CA ASN A 53 16.00 4.01 1.27
C ASN A 53 15.01 5.13 1.60
N ILE A 54 14.02 4.86 2.46
CA ILE A 54 13.06 5.87 2.95
C ILE A 54 13.83 7.04 3.55
N GLN A 55 14.82 6.77 4.41
CA GLN A 55 15.61 7.83 5.02
C GLN A 55 16.45 8.60 4.01
N HIS A 56 17.05 7.94 3.01
CA HIS A 56 17.78 8.61 1.94
C HIS A 56 16.88 9.55 1.13
N PHE A 57 15.70 9.09 0.72
CA PHE A 57 14.75 9.91 -0.02
C PHE A 57 14.14 11.04 0.83
N ALA A 58 13.85 10.77 2.11
CA ALA A 58 13.40 11.79 3.06
C ALA A 58 14.43 12.91 3.23
N ASN A 59 15.72 12.57 3.33
CA ASN A 59 16.80 13.55 3.41
C ASN A 59 16.95 14.39 2.12
N GLN A 60 16.41 13.92 1.01
CA GLN A 60 16.37 14.64 -0.27
C GLN A 60 15.04 15.39 -0.49
N GLY A 61 14.14 15.39 0.49
CA GLY A 61 12.88 16.13 0.46
C GLY A 61 11.66 15.35 -0.05
N VAL A 62 11.78 14.05 -0.31
CA VAL A 62 10.62 13.20 -0.60
C VAL A 62 9.86 12.91 0.69
N THR A 63 8.59 13.26 0.74
CA THR A 63 7.74 13.05 1.93
C THR A 63 6.49 12.24 1.65
N LEU A 64 6.29 11.75 0.42
CA LEU A 64 5.24 10.79 0.10
C LEU A 64 5.84 9.42 -0.19
N PHE A 65 5.31 8.40 0.47
CA PHE A 65 5.78 7.03 0.35
C PHE A 65 4.63 6.09 0.01
N GLN A 66 4.84 5.21 -0.97
CA GLN A 66 3.86 4.24 -1.39
C GLN A 66 4.25 2.84 -0.89
N VAL A 67 3.32 2.18 -0.21
CA VAL A 67 3.44 0.78 0.22
C VAL A 67 2.37 -0.06 -0.48
N ASP A 68 2.68 -1.32 -0.68
CA ASP A 68 1.76 -2.30 -1.26
C ASP A 68 1.20 -3.23 -0.18
N LEU A 69 -0.11 -3.47 -0.26
CA LEU A 69 -0.83 -4.45 0.54
C LEU A 69 -1.81 -5.19 -0.36
N TRP A 70 -2.03 -6.47 -0.08
CA TRP A 70 -3.02 -7.27 -0.78
C TRP A 70 -4.20 -7.49 0.15
N LEU A 71 -5.42 -7.44 -0.40
CA LEU A 71 -6.64 -7.63 0.38
C LEU A 71 -6.64 -8.97 1.11
N GLU A 72 -6.11 -10.03 0.49
CA GLU A 72 -5.93 -11.36 1.10
C GLU A 72 -5.08 -11.35 2.38
N GLN A 73 -4.21 -10.35 2.57
CA GLN A 73 -3.38 -10.21 3.76
C GLN A 73 -4.12 -9.51 4.91
N LEU A 74 -5.27 -8.91 4.61
CA LEU A 74 -6.08 -8.12 5.54
C LEU A 74 -7.43 -8.78 5.80
N PHE A 75 -7.96 -9.56 4.86
CA PHE A 75 -9.31 -10.11 4.87
C PHE A 75 -9.28 -11.64 4.81
N ALA A 76 -9.75 -12.26 5.89
CA ALA A 76 -9.76 -13.71 6.08
C ALA A 76 -11.09 -14.35 5.61
N PRO A 77 -11.12 -15.67 5.38
CA PRO A 77 -12.34 -16.38 4.95
C PRO A 77 -13.50 -16.33 5.95
N ASP A 78 -13.24 -16.01 7.22
CA ASP A 78 -14.24 -15.90 8.28
C ASP A 78 -14.78 -14.46 8.44
N ASP A 79 -14.67 -13.64 7.39
CA ASP A 79 -15.01 -12.21 7.34
C ASP A 79 -14.19 -11.31 8.28
N THR A 80 -13.11 -11.83 8.88
CA THR A 80 -12.24 -11.02 9.75
C THR A 80 -11.39 -10.05 8.93
N LEU A 81 -11.44 -8.76 9.31
CA LEU A 81 -10.55 -7.71 8.79
C LEU A 81 -9.44 -7.38 9.81
N ASP A 82 -8.21 -7.81 9.54
CA ASP A 82 -7.01 -7.46 10.32
C ASP A 82 -6.12 -6.45 9.57
N ILE A 83 -6.08 -5.21 10.08
CA ILE A 83 -5.26 -4.14 9.52
C ILE A 83 -3.90 -3.99 10.19
N THR A 84 -3.48 -4.93 11.05
CA THR A 84 -2.22 -4.86 11.80
C THR A 84 -1.01 -4.71 10.86
N LEU A 85 -1.03 -5.40 9.73
CA LEU A 85 0.00 -5.29 8.69
C LEU A 85 0.06 -3.89 8.09
N ALA A 86 -1.10 -3.29 7.77
CA ALA A 86 -1.20 -1.93 7.26
C ALA A 86 -0.65 -0.90 8.26
N GLN A 87 -1.02 -1.03 9.53
CA GLN A 87 -0.49 -0.17 10.58
C GLN A 87 1.02 -0.33 10.75
N ARG A 88 1.56 -1.54 10.58
CA ARG A 88 3.00 -1.81 10.66
C ARG A 88 3.77 -1.15 9.51
N GLN A 89 3.22 -1.17 8.29
CA GLN A 89 3.77 -0.41 7.15
C GLN A 89 3.80 1.10 7.46
N VAL A 90 2.69 1.66 7.94
CA VAL A 90 2.61 3.09 8.30
C VAL A 90 3.64 3.45 9.39
N ARG A 91 3.73 2.65 10.46
CA ARG A 91 4.71 2.87 11.54
C ARG A 91 6.14 2.81 11.04
N GLY A 92 6.47 1.90 10.12
CA GLY A 92 7.82 1.81 9.58
C GLY A 92 8.19 3.06 8.76
N ILE A 93 7.30 3.54 7.89
CA ILE A 93 7.53 4.82 7.18
C ILE A 93 7.74 5.96 8.18
N LEU A 94 6.84 6.12 9.15
CA LEU A 94 6.89 7.23 10.11
C LEU A 94 8.10 7.16 11.06
N ALA A 95 8.67 5.98 11.30
CA ALA A 95 9.91 5.83 12.06
C ALA A 95 11.11 6.45 11.33
N ALA A 96 11.16 6.36 10.00
CA ALA A 96 12.23 6.94 9.17
C ALA A 96 11.94 8.39 8.77
N CYS A 97 10.67 8.74 8.56
CA CYS A 97 10.21 10.07 8.17
C CYS A 97 8.91 10.45 8.92
N PRO A 98 9.00 11.10 10.10
CA PRO A 98 7.84 11.37 10.95
C PRO A 98 6.75 12.26 10.35
N THR A 99 7.08 13.03 9.31
CA THR A 99 6.15 13.93 8.61
C THR A 99 5.63 13.36 7.28
N ALA A 100 5.94 12.10 7.00
CA ALA A 100 5.57 11.46 5.75
C ALA A 100 4.05 11.33 5.58
N GLY A 101 3.59 11.51 4.34
CA GLY A 101 2.33 10.95 3.87
C GLY A 101 2.53 9.54 3.35
N VAL A 102 1.62 8.64 3.74
CA VAL A 102 1.65 7.24 3.33
C VAL A 102 0.49 6.99 2.37
N PHE A 103 0.83 6.54 1.16
CA PHE A 103 -0.11 6.07 0.16
C PHE A 103 -0.13 4.55 0.15
N ILE A 104 -1.25 3.94 0.54
CA ILE A 104 -1.40 2.48 0.52
C ILE A 104 -2.03 2.11 -0.81
N ARG A 105 -1.28 1.40 -1.66
CA ARG A 105 -1.83 0.75 -2.84
C ARG A 105 -2.36 -0.62 -2.41
N LEU A 106 -3.69 -0.73 -2.38
CA LEU A 106 -4.38 -1.96 -2.02
C LEU A 106 -4.69 -2.77 -3.29
N HIS A 107 -4.09 -3.96 -3.40
CA HIS A 107 -4.40 -4.93 -4.45
C HIS A 107 -5.66 -5.70 -4.04
N VAL A 108 -6.67 -5.68 -4.90
CA VAL A 108 -7.99 -6.29 -4.67
C VAL A 108 -8.22 -7.54 -5.51
N ASN A 109 -7.13 -8.22 -5.88
CA ASN A 109 -7.24 -9.53 -6.53
C ASN A 109 -7.98 -10.49 -5.58
N ALA A 110 -8.87 -11.31 -6.13
CA ALA A 110 -9.58 -12.30 -5.35
C ALA A 110 -8.59 -13.28 -4.72
N ALA A 111 -8.74 -13.51 -3.42
CA ALA A 111 -7.89 -14.42 -2.67
C ALA A 111 -8.10 -15.87 -3.14
N PRO A 112 -7.09 -16.75 -3.05
CA PRO A 112 -7.23 -18.14 -3.50
C PRO A 112 -8.42 -18.89 -2.88
N TRP A 113 -8.72 -18.62 -1.60
CA TRP A 113 -9.87 -19.23 -0.92
C TRP A 113 -11.21 -18.80 -1.54
N TRP A 114 -11.36 -17.52 -1.94
CA TRP A 114 -12.56 -17.02 -2.60
C TRP A 114 -12.75 -17.70 -3.96
N ASN A 115 -11.68 -17.79 -4.75
CA ASN A 115 -11.71 -18.45 -6.05
C ASN A 115 -12.10 -19.93 -5.94
N ALA A 116 -11.66 -20.61 -4.87
CA ALA A 116 -12.01 -22.01 -4.64
C ALA A 116 -13.49 -22.20 -4.25
N GLU A 117 -14.08 -21.26 -3.50
CA GLU A 117 -15.50 -21.30 -3.09
C GLU A 117 -16.45 -20.76 -4.17
N HIS A 118 -15.98 -19.84 -5.01
CA HIS A 118 -16.72 -19.15 -6.07
C HIS A 118 -16.06 -19.34 -7.44
N PRO A 119 -15.95 -20.58 -7.95
CA PRO A 119 -15.30 -20.83 -9.24
C PRO A 119 -16.05 -20.20 -10.42
N ASP A 120 -17.36 -19.96 -10.29
CA ASP A 120 -18.19 -19.30 -11.30
C ASP A 120 -17.91 -17.79 -11.44
N GLU A 121 -17.25 -17.17 -10.46
CA GLU A 121 -16.77 -15.79 -10.53
C GLU A 121 -15.37 -15.69 -11.16
N CYS A 122 -14.69 -16.81 -11.39
CA CYS A 122 -13.36 -16.84 -11.97
C CYS A 122 -13.39 -16.57 -13.49
N THR A 123 -12.37 -15.89 -14.01
CA THR A 123 -12.20 -15.72 -15.46
C THR A 123 -11.66 -17.00 -16.08
N GLU A 124 -12.37 -17.57 -17.05
CA GLU A 124 -11.93 -18.73 -17.83
C GLU A 124 -11.42 -18.30 -19.22
N TYR A 125 -10.37 -18.98 -19.72
CA TYR A 125 -9.94 -18.82 -21.10
C TYR A 125 -10.91 -19.55 -22.04
N ALA A 126 -11.27 -18.94 -23.16
CA ALA A 126 -12.27 -19.50 -24.08
C ALA A 126 -11.86 -20.85 -24.71
N ASP A 127 -10.56 -21.11 -24.85
CA ASP A 127 -10.03 -22.17 -25.72
C ASP A 127 -9.24 -23.25 -24.98
N ILE A 128 -9.16 -23.19 -23.64
CA ILE A 128 -8.38 -24.13 -22.81
C ILE A 128 -9.24 -24.52 -21.61
N GLU A 129 -9.30 -25.81 -21.27
CA GLU A 129 -9.87 -26.24 -19.99
C GLU A 129 -9.15 -25.51 -18.85
N ALA A 130 -9.92 -24.90 -17.94
CA ALA A 130 -9.38 -24.17 -16.82
C ALA A 130 -8.43 -25.07 -16.00
N ASP A 131 -7.17 -24.65 -15.87
CA ASP A 131 -6.22 -25.33 -14.99
C ASP A 131 -6.64 -25.07 -13.54
N ARG A 132 -7.31 -26.07 -12.95
CA ARG A 132 -7.85 -25.98 -11.58
C ARG A 132 -6.76 -25.97 -10.51
N THR A 133 -5.48 -26.14 -10.87
CA THR A 133 -4.38 -26.01 -9.92
C THR A 133 -4.15 -24.57 -9.48
N GLU A 134 -4.47 -23.58 -10.31
CA GLU A 134 -4.30 -22.15 -9.95
C GLU A 134 -5.33 -21.66 -8.93
N LEU A 135 -6.47 -22.35 -8.79
CA LEU A 135 -7.53 -22.04 -7.82
C LEU A 135 -7.06 -22.20 -6.37
N THR A 136 -6.08 -23.06 -6.10
CA THR A 136 -5.59 -23.34 -4.75
C THR A 136 -4.37 -22.50 -4.35
N GLY A 137 -3.89 -21.63 -5.25
CA GLY A 137 -2.72 -20.78 -5.00
C GLY A 137 -1.39 -21.53 -4.90
N GLN A 138 -1.34 -22.81 -5.30
CA GLN A 138 -0.09 -23.57 -5.38
C GLN A 138 0.64 -23.24 -6.70
N LYS A 139 1.68 -22.40 -6.61
CA LYS A 139 2.75 -22.33 -7.61
C LYS A 139 3.99 -23.06 -7.11
#